data_AF-A0A960T673-F1
#
_entry.id   AF-A0A960T673-F1
#
_cell.length_a   1.000
_cell.length_b   1.000
_cell.length_c   1.000
_cell.angle_alpha   90.00
_cell.angle_beta   90.00
_cell.angle_gamma   90.00
#
_symmetry.space_group_name_H-M   'P 1'
#
loop_
_entity.id
_entity.type
_entity.pdbx_description
1 polymer ?
#
loop_
_entity_poly.entity_id
_entity_poly.type
_entity_poly.pdbx_seq_one_letter_code
_entity_poly.pdbx_strand_id
1 'polypeptide(L)'
;MQVLVFVFAFLTAIAVLTQAQVGRYRDERLIRRAYIEIMRGHDFAERNNAQQLRYDRQSAPSKEGEGVQARIVLNGHLNIAKLLDPAQEITDPIVERIYGIAERLLVHVYADHPSYVDTIASYPQPNEAVLDAVMREARASAPEKRPKALADLAKLDLGDEQLQELLYRLLKDRFDGNCDVRSPSLNCFFDVRPTGKLGLSIYKAPSPLLQAIFEDDGLVVRIKEERDKLWKAVDRKEMATDLASDAFANQFGKGRYVPEDGFYDFRVNTVVPPQWSFS
;
A
#
# COMPACT_ATOMS: atom_id res chain seq x y z
N MET A 1 6.08 -44.56 49.28
CA MET A 1 7.02 -43.42 49.21
C MET A 1 7.95 -43.46 47.98
N GLN A 2 8.41 -44.62 47.50
CA GLN A 2 9.40 -44.68 46.39
C GLN A 2 8.88 -44.14 45.04
N VAL A 3 7.59 -44.35 44.71
CA VAL A 3 6.99 -43.89 43.44
C VAL A 3 7.05 -42.36 43.26
N LEU A 4 6.89 -41.61 44.36
CA LEU A 4 6.92 -40.14 44.34
C LEU A 4 8.30 -39.60 43.94
N VAL A 5 9.37 -40.26 44.38
CA VAL A 5 10.75 -39.89 44.02
C VAL A 5 10.99 -40.07 42.51
N PHE A 6 10.45 -41.14 41.91
CA PHE A 6 10.57 -41.37 40.48
C PHE A 6 9.79 -40.36 39.63
N VAL A 7 8.59 -39.96 40.07
CA VAL A 7 7.81 -38.92 39.38
C VAL A 7 8.53 -37.57 39.41
N PHE A 8 9.10 -37.18 40.56
CA PHE A 8 9.88 -35.94 40.66
C PHE A 8 11.15 -35.98 39.81
N ALA A 9 11.89 -37.10 39.80
CA ALA A 9 13.06 -37.26 38.95
C ALA A 9 12.70 -37.15 37.46
N PHE A 10 11.58 -37.74 37.05
CA PHE A 10 11.11 -37.68 35.67
C PHE A 10 10.69 -36.27 35.24
N LEU A 11 9.93 -35.55 36.08
CA LEU A 11 9.54 -34.16 35.81
C LEU A 11 10.76 -33.23 35.71
N THR A 12 11.77 -33.45 36.57
CA THR A 12 13.01 -32.67 36.54
C THR A 12 13.79 -32.95 35.25
N ALA A 13 13.87 -34.21 34.82
CA ALA A 13 14.52 -34.57 33.56
C ALA A 13 13.83 -33.94 32.34
N ILE A 14 12.49 -33.92 32.31
CA ILE A 14 11.72 -33.23 31.26
C ILE A 14 12.02 -31.74 31.26
N ALA A 15 11.97 -31.08 32.42
CA ALA A 15 12.23 -29.64 32.52
C ALA A 15 13.62 -29.25 31.99
N VAL A 16 14.64 -30.05 32.30
CA VAL A 16 16.02 -29.84 31.80
C VAL A 16 16.08 -30.02 30.28
N LEU A 17 15.42 -31.05 29.73
CA LEU A 17 15.36 -31.29 28.28
C LEU A 17 14.63 -30.15 27.55
N THR A 18 13.54 -29.64 28.10
CA THR A 18 12.78 -28.51 27.53
C THR A 18 13.62 -27.23 27.54
N GLN A 19 14.32 -26.93 28.63
CA GLN A 19 15.21 -25.76 28.69
C GLN A 19 16.35 -25.84 27.68
N ALA A 20 16.95 -27.03 27.49
CA ALA A 20 18.01 -27.23 26.50
C ALA A 20 17.51 -27.01 25.06
N GLN A 21 16.28 -27.43 24.74
CA GLN A 21 15.69 -27.18 23.42
C GLN A 21 15.38 -25.69 23.20
N VAL A 22 14.84 -25.00 24.21
CA VAL A 22 14.56 -23.56 24.13
C VAL A 22 15.84 -22.75 23.91
N GLY A 23 16.96 -23.16 24.53
CA GLY A 23 18.28 -22.56 24.28
C GLY A 23 18.70 -22.68 22.81
N ARG A 24 18.61 -23.87 22.23
CA ARG A 24 18.96 -24.11 20.82
C ARG A 24 18.13 -23.26 19.84
N TYR A 25 16.83 -23.10 20.08
CA TYR A 25 15.98 -22.24 19.23
C TYR A 25 16.30 -20.75 19.35
N ARG A 26 16.74 -20.29 20.52
CA ARG A 26 17.19 -18.90 20.72
C ARG A 26 18.48 -18.62 19.95
N ASP A 27 19.44 -19.54 20.02
CA ASP A 27 20.73 -19.41 19.35
C ASP A 27 20.55 -19.43 17.82
N GLU A 28 19.69 -20.30 17.29
CA GLU A 28 19.39 -20.37 15.86
C GLU A 28 18.73 -19.08 15.34
N ARG A 29 17.82 -18.48 16.13
CA ARG A 29 17.19 -17.19 15.79
C ARG A 29 18.20 -16.04 15.77
N LEU A 30 19.14 -16.02 16.73
CA LEU A 30 20.20 -15.01 16.78
C LEU A 30 21.17 -15.14 15.61
N ILE A 31 21.62 -16.36 15.30
CA ILE A 31 22.51 -16.64 14.17
C ILE A 31 21.84 -16.27 12.84
N ARG A 32 20.55 -16.60 12.67
CA ARG A 32 19.78 -16.22 11.47
C ARG A 32 19.64 -14.71 11.33
N ARG A 33 19.45 -13.99 12.43
CA ARG A 33 19.38 -12.52 12.44
C ARG A 33 20.70 -11.89 12.01
N ALA A 34 21.82 -12.36 12.58
CA ALA A 34 23.16 -11.90 12.23
C ALA A 34 23.52 -12.22 10.77
N TYR A 35 23.16 -13.41 10.28
CA TYR A 35 23.38 -13.80 8.88
C TYR A 35 22.61 -12.90 7.91
N ILE A 36 21.35 -12.60 8.20
CA ILE A 36 20.53 -11.67 7.39
C ILE A 36 21.16 -10.26 7.39
N GLU A 37 21.74 -9.82 8.50
CA GLU A 37 22.38 -8.51 8.63
C GLU A 37 23.71 -8.42 7.86
N ILE A 38 24.51 -9.48 7.84
CA ILE A 38 25.76 -9.55 7.08
C ILE A 38 25.47 -9.62 5.56
N MET A 39 24.50 -10.43 5.13
CA MET A 39 24.11 -10.55 3.71
C MET A 39 23.47 -9.25 3.18
N ARG A 40 22.75 -8.52 4.04
CA ARG A 40 22.25 -7.17 3.78
C ARG A 40 23.39 -6.24 3.34
N GLY A 41 24.49 -6.19 4.08
CA GLY A 41 25.62 -5.28 3.78
C GLY A 41 26.23 -5.46 2.38
N HIS A 42 26.35 -6.70 1.91
CA HIS A 42 26.96 -7.00 0.61
C HIS A 42 25.98 -6.87 -0.58
N ASP A 43 24.71 -7.28 -0.42
CA ASP A 43 23.72 -7.24 -1.50
C ASP A 43 23.22 -5.82 -1.82
N PHE A 44 23.34 -4.88 -0.87
CA PHE A 44 22.84 -3.50 -1.04
C PHE A 44 23.62 -2.69 -2.08
N ALA A 45 24.94 -2.83 -2.15
CA ALA A 45 25.76 -2.02 -3.05
C ALA A 45 25.58 -2.43 -4.53
N GLU A 46 25.50 -3.73 -4.80
CA GLU A 46 25.35 -4.24 -6.17
C GLU A 46 23.94 -4.01 -6.73
N ARG A 47 22.90 -4.16 -5.90
CA ARG A 47 21.50 -4.04 -6.34
C ARG A 47 21.05 -2.59 -6.54
N ASN A 48 21.52 -1.67 -5.69
CA ASN A 48 21.18 -0.25 -5.84
C ASN A 48 21.78 0.31 -7.15
N ASN A 49 23.01 -0.11 -7.48
CA ASN A 49 23.67 0.27 -8.73
C ASN A 49 22.95 -0.31 -9.97
N ALA A 50 22.48 -1.56 -9.89
CA ALA A 50 21.71 -2.19 -10.97
C ALA A 50 20.33 -1.56 -11.19
N GLN A 51 19.67 -1.03 -10.15
CA GLN A 51 18.37 -0.38 -10.25
C GLN A 51 18.47 1.04 -10.82
N GLN A 52 19.51 1.79 -10.45
CA GLN A 52 19.76 3.12 -11.00
C GLN A 52 19.99 3.06 -12.53
N LEU A 53 20.74 2.05 -12.99
CA LEU A 53 20.94 1.78 -14.43
C LEU A 53 19.65 1.42 -15.20
N ARG A 54 18.63 0.86 -14.54
CA ARG A 54 17.34 0.56 -15.18
C ARG A 54 16.46 1.80 -15.26
N TYR A 55 16.50 2.63 -14.23
CA TYR A 55 15.76 3.89 -14.18
C TYR A 55 16.29 4.88 -15.21
N ASP A 56 17.61 4.99 -15.37
CA ASP A 56 18.23 5.88 -16.35
C ASP A 56 17.91 5.46 -17.81
N ARG A 57 17.72 4.15 -18.05
CA ARG A 57 17.29 3.63 -19.36
C ARG A 57 15.81 3.90 -19.66
N GLN A 58 14.96 3.96 -18.64
CA GLN A 58 13.51 4.21 -18.80
C GLN A 58 13.15 5.70 -18.75
N SER A 59 14.03 6.51 -18.17
CA SER A 59 13.84 7.96 -17.99
C SER A 59 14.54 8.79 -19.07
N ALA A 60 15.11 8.16 -20.09
CA ALA A 60 15.72 8.86 -21.21
C ALA A 60 14.63 9.71 -21.91
N PRO A 61 14.75 11.05 -21.92
CA PRO A 61 13.72 11.92 -22.48
C PRO A 61 13.68 11.74 -24.00
N SER A 62 12.54 11.31 -24.54
CA SER A 62 12.30 11.37 -25.98
C SER A 62 12.30 12.84 -26.41
N LYS A 63 13.28 13.22 -27.21
CA LYS A 63 13.26 14.49 -27.93
C LYS A 63 12.15 14.47 -28.99
N GLU A 64 11.66 15.68 -29.30
CA GLU A 64 10.71 16.05 -30.36
C GLU A 64 9.26 15.72 -30.00
N GLY A 65 8.29 16.62 -30.02
CA GLY A 65 8.09 17.82 -30.82
C GLY A 65 6.62 17.77 -31.28
N GLU A 66 5.90 18.88 -31.15
CA GLU A 66 4.51 19.10 -31.60
C GLU A 66 3.35 18.55 -30.71
N GLY A 67 2.73 19.48 -29.96
CA GLY A 67 1.29 19.70 -30.04
C GLY A 67 0.34 18.58 -29.59
N VAL A 68 0.70 17.69 -28.68
CA VAL A 68 -0.25 16.74 -28.08
C VAL A 68 -0.65 17.23 -26.70
N GLN A 69 -1.96 17.49 -26.49
CA GLN A 69 -2.56 17.70 -25.17
C GLN A 69 -1.91 16.75 -24.17
N ALA A 70 -1.28 17.29 -23.13
CA ALA A 70 -0.50 16.52 -22.16
C ALA A 70 -1.28 15.27 -21.71
N ARG A 71 -0.89 14.11 -22.26
CA ARG A 71 -1.51 12.81 -21.97
C ARG A 71 -1.45 12.63 -20.46
N ILE A 72 -2.60 12.71 -19.81
CA ILE A 72 -2.70 12.66 -18.36
C ILE A 72 -2.44 11.23 -17.92
N VAL A 73 -1.21 10.94 -17.49
CA VAL A 73 -0.88 9.67 -16.85
C VAL A 73 -1.38 9.73 -15.40
N LEU A 74 -2.64 9.33 -15.18
CA LEU A 74 -3.12 9.06 -13.83
C LEU A 74 -2.64 7.66 -13.40
N ASN A 75 -2.25 7.58 -12.13
CA ASN A 75 -1.78 6.35 -11.48
C ASN A 75 -2.98 5.62 -10.85
N GLY A 76 -2.86 4.31 -10.68
CA GLY A 76 -3.84 3.48 -9.96
C GLY A 76 -3.74 3.61 -8.44
N HIS A 77 -2.98 4.57 -7.93
CA HIS A 77 -2.76 4.79 -6.51
C HIS A 77 -3.54 6.03 -6.04
N LEU A 78 -4.06 5.96 -4.82
CA LEU A 78 -4.68 7.10 -4.15
C LEU A 78 -3.61 8.12 -3.79
N ASN A 79 -3.71 9.31 -4.37
CA ASN A 79 -2.79 10.39 -4.03
C ASN A 79 -3.20 11.06 -2.72
N ILE A 80 -2.37 10.92 -1.69
CA ILE A 80 -2.58 11.51 -0.35
C ILE A 80 -1.84 12.84 -0.16
N ALA A 81 -1.16 13.39 -1.18
CA ALA A 81 -0.41 14.64 -1.07
C ALA A 81 -1.25 15.81 -0.53
N LYS A 82 -2.52 15.91 -0.96
CA LYS A 82 -3.47 16.90 -0.44
C LYS A 82 -3.79 16.72 1.04
N LEU A 83 -3.86 15.47 1.49
CA LEU A 83 -4.11 15.16 2.89
C LEU A 83 -2.98 15.71 3.78
N LEU A 84 -1.75 15.69 3.26
CA LEU A 84 -0.54 16.14 3.95
C LEU A 84 -0.23 17.63 3.77
N ASP A 85 -0.97 18.34 2.91
CA ASP A 85 -0.74 19.76 2.64
C ASP A 85 -1.41 20.65 3.70
N PRO A 86 -0.65 21.47 4.46
CA PRO A 86 -1.23 22.35 5.48
C PRO A 86 -2.12 23.45 4.90
N ALA A 87 -2.03 23.76 3.59
CA ALA A 87 -2.91 24.72 2.95
C ALA A 87 -4.33 24.16 2.69
N GLN A 88 -4.54 22.85 2.86
CA GLN A 88 -5.83 22.22 2.63
C GLN A 88 -6.59 22.05 3.94
N GLU A 89 -7.82 22.55 3.99
CA GLU A 89 -8.72 22.31 5.12
C GLU A 89 -9.24 20.86 5.08
N ILE A 90 -9.42 20.26 6.25
CA ILE A 90 -9.98 18.90 6.36
C ILE A 90 -11.41 18.87 5.83
N THR A 91 -12.13 19.99 5.90
CA THR A 91 -13.49 20.20 5.37
C THR A 91 -13.58 20.29 3.84
N ASP A 92 -12.47 20.25 3.10
CA ASP A 92 -12.52 20.08 1.64
C ASP A 92 -13.10 18.69 1.35
N PRO A 93 -14.24 18.58 0.63
CA PRO A 93 -14.88 17.30 0.34
C PRO A 93 -13.96 16.27 -0.33
N ILE A 94 -12.94 16.73 -1.07
CA ILE A 94 -11.94 15.84 -1.68
C ILE A 94 -10.98 15.31 -0.62
N VAL A 95 -10.59 16.14 0.36
CA VAL A 95 -9.71 15.73 1.47
C VAL A 95 -10.43 14.72 2.36
N GLU A 96 -11.69 14.98 2.75
CA GLU A 96 -12.51 14.03 3.50
C GLU A 96 -12.65 12.69 2.77
N ARG A 97 -12.84 12.74 1.44
CA ARG A 97 -12.91 11.53 0.62
C ARG A 97 -11.59 10.76 0.61
N ILE A 98 -10.46 11.43 0.39
CA ILE A 98 -9.15 10.79 0.40
C ILE A 98 -8.90 10.15 1.76
N TYR A 99 -9.24 10.85 2.85
CA TYR A 99 -9.14 10.33 4.21
C TYR A 99 -9.97 9.07 4.40
N GLY A 100 -11.27 9.10 4.07
CA GLY A 100 -12.16 7.95 4.24
C GLY A 100 -11.77 6.74 3.36
N ILE A 101 -11.27 6.96 2.15
CA ILE A 101 -10.74 5.87 1.31
C ILE A 101 -9.47 5.30 1.95
N ALA A 102 -8.55 6.13 2.43
CA ALA A 102 -7.31 5.68 3.07
C ALA A 102 -7.60 4.86 4.33
N GLU A 103 -8.54 5.31 5.16
CA GLU A 103 -8.98 4.63 6.37
C GLU A 103 -9.56 3.24 6.06
N ARG A 104 -10.54 3.14 5.15
CA ARG A 104 -11.13 1.85 4.75
C ARG A 104 -10.11 0.93 4.09
N LEU A 105 -9.20 1.48 3.29
CA LEU A 105 -8.14 0.70 2.68
C LEU A 105 -7.25 0.04 3.73
N LEU A 106 -6.88 0.74 4.80
CA LEU A 106 -6.09 0.15 5.89
C LEU A 106 -6.79 -1.05 6.51
N VAL A 107 -8.12 -0.96 6.73
CA VAL A 107 -8.93 -2.10 7.18
C VAL A 107 -8.84 -3.25 6.19
N HIS A 108 -9.15 -3.02 4.92
CA HIS A 108 -9.20 -4.09 3.91
C HIS A 108 -7.85 -4.77 3.69
N VAL A 109 -6.75 -4.05 3.87
CA VAL A 109 -5.41 -4.56 3.58
C VAL A 109 -4.76 -5.21 4.81
N TYR A 110 -5.03 -4.71 6.02
CA TYR A 110 -4.29 -5.10 7.22
C TYR A 110 -5.14 -5.64 8.36
N ALA A 111 -6.46 -5.79 8.23
CA ALA A 111 -7.32 -6.30 9.30
C ALA A 111 -6.78 -7.59 9.96
N ASP A 112 -6.24 -8.50 9.15
CA ASP A 112 -5.70 -9.80 9.62
C ASP A 112 -4.21 -9.76 9.95
N HIS A 113 -3.55 -8.60 9.80
CA HIS A 113 -2.12 -8.48 10.05
C HIS A 113 -1.85 -8.53 11.57
N PRO A 114 -0.94 -9.38 12.08
CA PRO A 114 -0.74 -9.54 13.53
C PRO A 114 -0.45 -8.22 14.25
N SER A 115 0.34 -7.35 13.64
CA SER A 115 0.66 -6.02 14.17
C SER A 115 -0.53 -5.09 14.25
N TYR A 116 -1.47 -5.24 13.33
CA TYR A 116 -2.69 -4.45 13.29
C TYR A 116 -3.65 -4.93 14.39
N VAL A 117 -3.81 -6.25 14.54
CA VAL A 117 -4.58 -6.89 15.61
C VAL A 117 -4.05 -6.49 17.00
N ASP A 118 -2.74 -6.52 17.19
CA ASP A 118 -2.12 -6.11 18.46
C ASP A 118 -2.36 -4.62 18.77
N THR A 119 -2.39 -3.77 17.74
CA THR A 119 -2.61 -2.32 17.90
C THR A 119 -4.07 -1.99 18.18
N ILE A 120 -5.04 -2.73 17.62
CA ILE A 120 -6.48 -2.58 17.93
C ILE A 120 -6.75 -2.75 19.43
N ALA A 121 -6.00 -3.61 20.12
CA ALA A 121 -6.17 -3.80 21.56
C ALA A 121 -5.84 -2.54 22.39
N SER A 122 -4.99 -1.65 21.86
CA SER A 122 -4.57 -0.39 22.51
C SER A 122 -5.29 0.83 21.95
N TYR A 123 -5.77 0.77 20.70
CA TYR A 123 -6.49 1.84 20.01
C TYR A 123 -7.79 1.31 19.41
N PRO A 124 -8.98 1.75 19.88
CA PRO A 124 -10.26 1.34 19.30
C PRO A 124 -10.39 1.68 17.80
N GLN A 125 -9.73 2.74 17.36
CA GLN A 125 -9.71 3.22 15.97
C GLN A 125 -8.25 3.49 15.52
N PRO A 126 -7.44 2.44 15.27
CA PRO A 126 -6.02 2.60 15.00
C PRO A 126 -5.74 3.29 13.66
N ASN A 127 -6.64 3.15 12.68
CA ASN A 127 -6.52 3.80 11.37
C ASN A 127 -6.66 5.31 11.46
N GLU A 128 -7.70 5.78 12.14
CA GLU A 128 -7.92 7.20 12.37
C GLU A 128 -6.74 7.78 13.15
N ALA A 129 -6.32 7.10 14.22
CA ALA A 129 -5.19 7.55 15.03
C ALA A 129 -3.88 7.67 14.24
N VAL A 130 -3.54 6.69 13.39
CA VAL A 130 -2.31 6.75 12.58
C VAL A 130 -2.40 7.78 11.46
N LEU A 131 -3.56 7.91 10.79
CA LEU A 131 -3.76 8.89 9.73
C LEU A 131 -3.72 10.32 10.28
N ASP A 132 -4.40 10.58 11.39
CA ASP A 132 -4.39 11.88 12.08
C ASP A 132 -2.99 12.26 12.55
N ALA A 133 -2.25 11.31 13.14
CA ALA A 133 -0.87 11.55 13.55
C ALA A 133 0.02 11.88 12.35
N VAL A 134 -0.06 11.10 11.26
CA VAL A 134 0.69 11.37 10.02
C VAL A 134 0.34 12.74 9.45
N MET A 135 -0.95 13.09 9.40
CA MET A 135 -1.41 14.39 8.91
C MET A 135 -0.88 15.53 9.76
N ARG A 136 -1.02 15.43 11.09
CA ARG A 136 -0.55 16.45 12.03
C ARG A 136 0.93 16.72 11.83
N GLU A 137 1.75 15.68 11.83
CA GLU A 137 3.21 15.82 11.73
C GLU A 137 3.67 16.25 10.34
N ALA A 138 3.05 15.74 9.27
CA ALA A 138 3.37 16.16 7.91
C ALA A 138 2.99 17.63 7.65
N ARG A 139 1.86 18.08 8.18
CA ARG A 139 1.38 19.47 8.06
C ARG A 139 2.19 20.45 8.91
N ALA A 140 2.64 20.02 10.10
CA ALA A 140 3.51 20.80 10.97
C ALA A 140 4.97 20.86 10.47
N SER A 141 5.36 19.93 9.60
CA SER A 141 6.71 19.88 9.03
C SER A 141 7.01 21.08 8.12
N ALA A 142 8.23 21.63 8.28
CA ALA A 142 8.77 22.64 7.40
C ALA A 142 8.80 22.15 5.93
N PRO A 143 8.60 23.04 4.93
CA PRO A 143 8.43 22.65 3.52
C PRO A 143 9.52 21.69 2.98
N GLU A 144 10.76 21.86 3.41
CA GLU A 144 11.92 21.04 3.02
C GLU A 144 11.93 19.64 3.65
N LYS A 145 11.25 19.45 4.79
CA LYS A 145 11.12 18.17 5.49
C LYS A 145 9.84 17.42 5.14
N ARG A 146 8.95 18.01 4.34
CA ARG A 146 7.70 17.36 3.97
C ARG A 146 7.95 16.09 3.16
N PRO A 147 7.13 15.04 3.38
CA PRO A 147 7.25 13.79 2.63
C PRO A 147 7.14 14.01 1.13
N LYS A 148 8.12 13.52 0.36
CA LYS A 148 8.12 13.56 -1.12
C LYS A 148 7.93 12.17 -1.71
N ALA A 149 8.23 11.14 -0.93
CA ALA A 149 7.97 9.74 -1.22
C ALA A 149 7.29 9.07 -0.01
N LEU A 150 6.57 7.97 -0.23
CA LEU A 150 5.90 7.24 0.86
C LEU A 150 6.87 6.77 1.94
N ALA A 151 8.10 6.41 1.55
CA ALA A 151 9.15 6.05 2.50
C ALA A 151 9.53 7.20 3.45
N ASP A 152 9.28 8.46 3.08
CA ASP A 152 9.52 9.60 3.96
C ASP A 152 8.50 9.69 5.09
N LEU A 153 7.32 9.06 4.96
CA LEU A 153 6.33 9.00 6.06
C LEU A 153 6.90 8.29 7.29
N ALA A 154 7.78 7.29 7.10
CA ALA A 154 8.44 6.59 8.19
C ALA A 154 9.40 7.48 9.00
N LYS A 155 9.75 8.67 8.50
CA LYS A 155 10.64 9.63 9.17
C LYS A 155 9.87 10.66 10.00
N LEU A 156 8.54 10.68 9.90
CA LEU A 156 7.72 11.51 10.78
C LEU A 156 7.85 10.98 12.22
N ASP A 157 7.94 11.88 13.18
CA ASP A 157 7.90 11.57 14.59
C ASP A 157 6.46 11.73 15.08
N LEU A 158 5.73 10.62 15.17
CA LEU A 158 4.31 10.64 15.53
C LEU A 158 4.05 11.01 17.01
N GLY A 159 5.10 11.08 17.83
CA GLY A 159 5.00 11.32 19.28
C GLY A 159 4.40 10.15 20.06
N ASP A 160 4.07 9.05 19.40
CA ASP A 160 3.51 7.83 19.97
C ASP A 160 4.24 6.60 19.42
N GLU A 161 4.87 5.81 20.31
CA GLU A 161 5.70 4.67 19.93
C GLU A 161 4.88 3.55 19.25
N GLN A 162 3.63 3.34 19.67
CA GLN A 162 2.78 2.30 19.10
C GLN A 162 2.30 2.69 17.70
N LEU A 163 1.87 3.94 17.51
CA LEU A 163 1.50 4.43 16.18
C LEU A 163 2.72 4.50 15.25
N GLN A 164 3.90 4.84 15.76
CA GLN A 164 5.15 4.83 15.00
C GLN A 164 5.48 3.42 14.51
N GLU A 165 5.39 2.42 15.39
CA GLU A 165 5.63 1.01 15.04
C GLU A 165 4.58 0.50 14.05
N LEU A 166 3.30 0.87 14.23
CA LEU A 166 2.24 0.52 13.28
C LEU A 166 2.55 1.11 11.89
N LEU A 167 2.78 2.42 11.79
CA LEU A 167 3.11 3.10 10.53
C LEU A 167 4.35 2.47 9.88
N TYR A 168 5.39 2.20 10.68
CA TYR A 168 6.59 1.55 10.21
C TYR A 168 6.31 0.18 9.57
N ARG A 169 5.48 -0.66 10.21
CA ARG A 169 5.13 -1.98 9.67
C ARG A 169 4.28 -1.89 8.41
N LEU A 170 3.27 -1.00 8.39
CA LEU A 170 2.44 -0.73 7.20
C LEU A 170 3.28 -0.28 5.98
N LEU A 171 4.36 0.46 6.22
CA LEU A 171 5.28 0.89 5.18
C LEU A 171 6.32 -0.19 4.81
N LYS A 172 6.82 -0.96 5.79
CA LYS A 172 7.98 -1.86 5.65
C LYS A 172 7.69 -3.25 5.10
N ASP A 173 6.45 -3.74 5.13
CA ASP A 173 6.18 -5.15 4.83
C ASP A 173 6.57 -5.66 3.43
N ARG A 174 7.04 -4.78 2.53
CA ARG A 174 8.25 -4.96 1.69
C ARG A 174 8.36 -3.74 0.77
N PHE A 175 9.47 -3.01 0.85
CA PHE A 175 9.78 -1.86 -0.04
C PHE A 175 10.28 -2.28 -1.43
N ASP A 176 10.16 -3.55 -1.81
CA ASP A 176 10.56 -4.04 -3.14
C ASP A 176 9.60 -3.58 -4.25
N GLY A 177 8.51 -2.87 -3.89
CA GLY A 177 7.47 -2.43 -4.81
C GLY A 177 6.72 -3.60 -5.44
N ASN A 178 6.97 -4.82 -4.97
CA ASN A 178 6.30 -6.00 -5.46
C ASN A 178 5.02 -6.16 -4.65
N CYS A 179 3.92 -5.75 -5.27
CA CYS A 179 2.60 -5.84 -4.68
C CYS A 179 2.10 -7.28 -4.69
N ASP A 180 2.69 -8.08 -3.80
CA ASP A 180 2.29 -9.45 -3.54
C ASP A 180 1.00 -9.45 -2.72
N VAL A 181 0.03 -10.24 -3.18
CA VAL A 181 -1.26 -10.48 -2.52
C VAL A 181 -1.08 -10.99 -1.09
N ARG A 182 0.04 -11.65 -0.77
CA ARG A 182 0.26 -12.24 0.56
C ARG A 182 0.87 -11.28 1.59
N SER A 183 1.42 -10.15 1.16
CA SER A 183 2.07 -9.17 2.05
C SER A 183 2.01 -7.78 1.42
N PRO A 184 0.81 -7.19 1.36
CA PRO A 184 0.61 -5.89 0.72
C PRO A 184 1.34 -4.77 1.49
N SER A 185 2.05 -3.90 0.77
CA SER A 185 2.67 -2.68 1.30
C SER A 185 1.83 -1.46 0.91
N LEU A 186 1.84 -0.41 1.75
CA LEU A 186 1.19 0.87 1.41
C LEU A 186 1.69 1.50 0.10
N ASN A 187 2.91 1.17 -0.33
CA ASN A 187 3.47 1.60 -1.61
C ASN A 187 2.67 1.13 -2.83
N CYS A 188 1.83 0.11 -2.66
CA CYS A 188 0.96 -0.44 -3.71
C CYS A 188 -0.34 0.32 -3.90
N PHE A 189 -0.67 1.23 -2.98
CA PHE A 189 -1.98 1.86 -2.95
C PHE A 189 -1.90 3.37 -2.84
N PHE A 190 -0.85 3.93 -2.24
CA PHE A 190 -0.71 5.37 -2.04
C PHE A 190 0.31 6.01 -2.98
N ASP A 191 0.16 7.31 -3.20
CA ASP A 191 1.17 8.21 -3.75
C ASP A 191 1.18 9.48 -2.91
N VAL A 192 2.35 10.05 -2.64
CA VAL A 192 2.47 11.31 -1.86
C VAL A 192 2.99 12.45 -2.72
N ARG A 193 3.31 12.19 -3.99
CA ARG A 193 3.85 13.22 -4.87
C ARG A 193 2.75 14.22 -5.19
N PRO A 194 3.01 15.53 -5.06
CA PRO A 194 2.05 16.53 -5.49
C PRO A 194 1.91 16.47 -7.01
N THR A 195 0.91 15.72 -7.47
CA THR A 195 0.48 15.78 -8.86
C THR A 195 -0.51 16.92 -8.96
N GLY A 196 -0.40 17.81 -9.95
CA GLY A 196 -1.38 18.87 -10.19
C GLY A 196 -2.78 18.37 -10.56
N LYS A 197 -3.06 17.08 -10.38
CA LYS A 197 -4.31 16.37 -10.67
C LYS A 197 -4.56 15.38 -9.55
N LEU A 198 -5.79 15.39 -9.05
CA LEU A 198 -6.25 14.61 -7.90
C LEU A 198 -6.91 13.29 -8.29
N GLY A 199 -6.92 12.99 -9.60
CA GLY A 199 -7.70 11.90 -10.15
C GLY A 199 -7.13 10.53 -9.81
N LEU A 200 -7.96 9.62 -9.31
CA LEU A 200 -7.66 8.20 -9.22
C LEU A 200 -8.13 7.49 -10.49
N SER A 201 -7.23 6.80 -11.18
CA SER A 201 -7.64 5.95 -12.30
C SER A 201 -8.30 4.68 -11.79
N ILE A 202 -9.62 4.58 -11.93
CA ILE A 202 -10.37 3.37 -11.57
C ILE A 202 -9.81 2.20 -12.36
N TYR A 203 -9.65 2.32 -13.68
CA TYR A 203 -9.12 1.26 -14.54
C TYR A 203 -7.81 0.63 -14.01
N LYS A 204 -6.90 1.45 -13.47
CA LYS A 204 -5.60 1.00 -12.94
C LYS A 204 -5.59 0.72 -11.44
N ALA A 205 -6.66 1.02 -10.72
CA ALA A 205 -6.68 0.87 -9.27
C ALA A 205 -6.74 -0.61 -8.86
N PRO A 206 -5.93 -1.06 -7.89
CA PRO A 206 -5.91 -2.44 -7.45
C PRO A 206 -7.19 -2.78 -6.67
N SER A 207 -7.58 -4.06 -6.63
CA SER A 207 -8.85 -4.48 -6.01
C SER A 207 -9.07 -4.01 -4.57
N PRO A 208 -8.06 -3.98 -3.68
CA PRO A 208 -8.27 -3.51 -2.31
C PRO A 208 -8.65 -2.02 -2.26
N LEU A 209 -8.09 -1.23 -3.18
CA LEU A 209 -8.45 0.17 -3.34
C LEU A 209 -9.86 0.32 -3.91
N LEU A 210 -10.29 -0.58 -4.81
CA LEU A 210 -11.67 -0.59 -5.30
C LEU A 210 -12.66 -0.97 -4.20
N GLN A 211 -12.32 -1.94 -3.36
CA GLN A 211 -13.14 -2.30 -2.20
C GLN A 211 -13.30 -1.11 -1.25
N ALA A 212 -12.21 -0.39 -0.97
CA ALA A 212 -12.26 0.84 -0.16
C ALA A 212 -13.08 1.98 -0.78
N ILE A 213 -13.26 2.00 -2.11
CA ILE A 213 -14.04 3.04 -2.82
C ILE A 213 -15.52 2.67 -2.91
N PHE A 214 -15.81 1.43 -3.29
CA PHE A 214 -17.15 1.01 -3.70
C PHE A 214 -17.90 0.26 -2.59
N GLU A 215 -17.18 -0.33 -1.62
CA GLU A 215 -17.74 -1.06 -0.47
C GLU A 215 -18.74 -2.17 -0.86
N ASP A 216 -18.63 -2.69 -2.09
CA ASP A 216 -19.49 -3.72 -2.67
C ASP A 216 -18.62 -4.70 -3.48
N ASP A 217 -18.38 -5.88 -2.90
CA ASP A 217 -17.58 -6.93 -3.54
C ASP A 217 -18.14 -7.37 -4.90
N GLY A 218 -19.48 -7.41 -5.04
CA GLY A 218 -20.14 -7.76 -6.29
C GLY A 218 -19.93 -6.69 -7.38
N LEU A 219 -19.89 -5.42 -6.99
CA LEU A 219 -19.50 -4.33 -7.89
C LEU A 219 -18.02 -4.40 -8.27
N VAL A 220 -17.13 -4.66 -7.32
CA VAL A 220 -15.69 -4.80 -7.57
C VAL A 220 -15.40 -5.95 -8.55
N VAL A 221 -16.05 -7.10 -8.38
CA VAL A 221 -15.92 -8.24 -9.31
C VAL A 221 -16.33 -7.83 -10.74
N ARG A 222 -17.51 -7.20 -10.90
CA ARG A 222 -17.98 -6.73 -12.21
C ARG A 222 -17.04 -5.72 -12.84
N ILE A 223 -16.48 -4.81 -12.04
CA ILE A 223 -15.48 -3.84 -12.50
C ILE A 223 -14.24 -4.55 -13.03
N LYS A 224 -13.74 -5.58 -12.33
CA LYS A 224 -12.55 -6.34 -12.76
C LYS A 224 -12.80 -7.11 -14.06
N GLU A 225 -13.94 -7.78 -14.16
CA GLU A 225 -14.33 -8.53 -15.36
C GLU A 225 -14.43 -7.61 -16.57
N GLU A 226 -15.09 -6.46 -16.42
CA GLU A 226 -15.24 -5.50 -17.51
C GLU A 226 -13.89 -4.88 -17.91
N ARG A 227 -12.99 -4.61 -16.96
CA ARG A 227 -11.62 -4.15 -17.28
C ARG A 227 -10.86 -5.15 -18.15
N ASP A 228 -10.90 -6.43 -17.78
CA ASP A 228 -10.20 -7.48 -18.51
C ASP A 228 -10.79 -7.65 -19.92
N LYS A 229 -12.12 -7.60 -20.03
CA LYS A 229 -12.84 -7.63 -21.31
C LYS A 229 -12.47 -6.44 -22.21
N LEU A 230 -12.53 -5.22 -21.68
CA LEU A 230 -12.20 -4.00 -22.43
C LEU A 230 -10.70 -3.95 -22.80
N TRP A 231 -9.83 -4.38 -21.88
CA TRP A 231 -8.39 -4.51 -22.15
C TRP A 231 -8.14 -5.45 -23.33
N LYS A 232 -8.72 -6.67 -23.31
CA LYS A 232 -8.58 -7.65 -24.41
C LYS A 232 -9.07 -7.10 -25.74
N ALA A 233 -10.20 -6.40 -25.76
CA ALA A 233 -10.73 -5.79 -26.98
C ALA A 233 -9.81 -4.69 -27.53
N VAL A 234 -9.24 -3.86 -26.67
CA VAL A 234 -8.29 -2.80 -27.05
C VAL A 234 -6.96 -3.40 -27.51
N ASP A 235 -6.42 -4.37 -26.78
CA ASP A 235 -5.14 -5.04 -27.09
C ASP A 235 -5.19 -5.77 -28.44
N ARG A 236 -6.33 -6.43 -28.74
CA ARG A 236 -6.60 -7.07 -30.03
C ARG A 236 -6.96 -6.11 -31.17
N LYS A 237 -7.03 -4.81 -30.89
CA LYS A 237 -7.46 -3.75 -31.83
C LYS A 237 -8.90 -3.95 -32.36
N GLU A 238 -9.73 -4.65 -31.61
CA GLU A 238 -11.17 -4.84 -31.90
C GLU A 238 -11.98 -3.61 -31.48
N MET A 239 -11.45 -2.79 -30.58
CA MET A 239 -12.09 -1.57 -30.07
C MET A 239 -11.07 -0.44 -29.88
N ALA A 240 -11.45 0.79 -30.23
CA ALA A 240 -10.63 1.98 -29.95
C ALA A 240 -10.64 2.33 -28.45
N THR A 241 -9.54 2.91 -27.95
CA THR A 241 -9.38 3.28 -26.52
C THR A 241 -10.46 4.25 -26.03
N ASP A 242 -10.89 5.17 -26.89
CA ASP A 242 -11.87 6.20 -26.52
C ASP A 242 -13.25 5.56 -26.36
N LEU A 243 -13.64 4.68 -27.29
CA LEU A 243 -14.88 3.91 -27.19
C LEU A 243 -14.89 2.99 -25.95
N ALA A 244 -13.76 2.36 -25.63
CA ALA A 244 -13.63 1.55 -24.43
C ALA A 244 -13.73 2.38 -23.15
N SER A 245 -13.14 3.58 -23.14
CA SER A 245 -13.23 4.53 -22.03
C SER A 245 -14.65 5.01 -21.81
N ASP A 246 -15.36 5.35 -22.89
CA ASP A 246 -16.77 5.78 -22.83
C ASP A 246 -17.67 4.64 -22.34
N ALA A 247 -17.45 3.42 -22.82
CA ALA A 247 -18.19 2.23 -22.36
C ALA A 247 -17.98 2.01 -20.85
N PHE A 248 -16.72 2.06 -20.38
CA PHE A 248 -16.39 1.88 -18.97
C PHE A 248 -16.99 3.00 -18.09
N ALA A 249 -16.87 4.25 -18.53
CA ALA A 249 -17.42 5.41 -17.83
C ALA A 249 -18.96 5.40 -17.79
N ASN A 250 -19.62 4.98 -18.86
CA ASN A 250 -21.08 4.87 -18.89
C ASN A 250 -21.60 3.79 -17.94
N GLN A 251 -20.85 2.71 -17.75
CA GLN A 251 -21.25 1.59 -16.91
C GLN A 251 -20.99 1.84 -15.40
N PHE A 252 -19.87 2.50 -15.06
CA PHE A 252 -19.44 2.63 -13.66
C PHE A 252 -19.23 4.08 -13.18
N GLY A 253 -19.11 5.04 -14.11
CA GLY A 253 -18.84 6.45 -13.81
C GLY A 253 -20.08 7.32 -13.69
N LYS A 254 -21.28 6.78 -13.91
CA LYS A 254 -22.56 7.52 -13.79
C LYS A 254 -23.44 6.86 -12.73
N GLY A 255 -23.89 7.62 -11.72
CA GLY A 255 -24.93 7.21 -10.78
C GLY A 255 -24.51 7.09 -9.31
N ARG A 256 -25.25 6.25 -8.56
CA ARG A 256 -25.25 6.15 -7.07
C ARG A 256 -23.89 5.95 -6.40
N TYR A 257 -22.90 5.42 -7.13
CA TYR A 257 -21.64 4.94 -6.55
C TYR A 257 -20.48 5.94 -6.64
N VAL A 258 -20.54 6.92 -7.54
CA VAL A 258 -19.42 7.81 -7.83
C VAL A 258 -19.88 9.26 -8.03
N PRO A 259 -19.41 10.20 -7.19
CA PRO A 259 -19.70 11.63 -7.36
C PRO A 259 -19.15 12.19 -8.68
N GLU A 260 -19.90 13.10 -9.31
CA GLU A 260 -19.54 13.76 -10.57
C GLU A 260 -18.58 14.95 -10.39
N ASP A 261 -17.53 14.79 -9.58
CA ASP A 261 -16.58 15.87 -9.27
C ASP A 261 -15.22 15.73 -9.96
N GLY A 262 -15.09 14.75 -10.86
CA GLY A 262 -13.86 14.52 -11.62
C GLY A 262 -12.72 13.91 -10.80
N PHE A 263 -12.97 13.45 -9.58
CA PHE A 263 -11.98 12.74 -8.77
C PHE A 263 -11.64 11.34 -9.32
N TYR A 264 -12.56 10.69 -10.02
CA TYR A 264 -12.36 9.35 -10.55
C TYR A 264 -12.21 9.38 -12.07
N ASP A 265 -11.20 8.69 -12.59
CA ASP A 265 -10.93 8.56 -14.03
C ASP A 265 -11.18 7.13 -14.52
N PHE A 266 -12.01 7.03 -15.56
CA PHE A 266 -12.44 5.78 -16.17
C PHE A 266 -11.77 5.52 -17.53
N ARG A 267 -10.72 6.26 -17.88
CA ARG A 267 -10.02 6.03 -19.15
C ARG A 267 -9.32 4.67 -19.20
N VAL A 268 -9.66 3.90 -20.23
CA VAL A 268 -9.07 2.60 -20.57
C VAL A 268 -7.83 2.84 -21.45
N ASN A 269 -6.81 2.02 -21.27
CA ASN A 269 -5.59 2.07 -22.08
C ASN A 269 -5.07 0.65 -22.35
N THR A 270 -3.93 0.54 -23.03
CA THR A 270 -3.33 -0.74 -23.41
C THR A 270 -2.57 -1.44 -22.27
N VAL A 271 -2.49 -0.83 -21.09
CA VAL A 271 -1.80 -1.43 -19.93
C VAL A 271 -2.70 -2.51 -19.34
N VAL A 272 -2.14 -3.69 -19.10
CA VAL A 272 -2.84 -4.79 -18.45
C VAL A 272 -3.40 -4.31 -17.10
N PRO A 273 -4.72 -4.46 -16.84
CA PRO A 273 -5.30 -4.04 -15.58
C PRO A 273 -4.74 -4.89 -14.42
N PRO A 274 -4.58 -4.32 -13.21
CA PRO A 274 -4.09 -5.08 -12.06
C PRO A 274 -5.05 -6.22 -11.71
N GLN A 275 -4.53 -7.43 -11.55
CA GLN A 275 -5.33 -8.64 -11.33
C GLN A 275 -5.48 -9.02 -9.84
N TRP A 276 -4.81 -8.33 -8.91
CA TRP A 276 -4.71 -8.73 -7.50
C TRP A 276 -6.08 -8.98 -6.86
N SER A 277 -6.29 -10.13 -6.25
CA SER A 277 -7.44 -10.44 -5.39
C SER A 277 -6.89 -11.01 -4.10
N PHE A 278 -7.32 -10.49 -2.94
CA PHE A 278 -7.17 -11.24 -1.69
C PHE A 278 -8.19 -12.38 -1.73
N SER A 279 -7.71 -13.60 -1.49
CA SER A 279 -8.51 -14.83 -1.44
C SER A 279 -8.69 -15.27 0.00
#